data_AF-A0A975R6C0-F1
#
_entry.id   AF-A0A975R6C0-F1
#
_cell.length_a   1.000
_cell.length_b   1.000
_cell.length_c   1.000
_cell.angle_alpha   90.00
_cell.angle_beta   90.00
_cell.angle_gamma   90.00
#
_symmetry.space_group_name_H-M   'P 1'
#
loop_
_entity.id
_entity.type
_entity.pdbx_description
1 polymer ?
#
loop_
_entity_poly.entity_id
_entity_poly.type
_entity_poly.pdbx_seq_one_letter_code
_entity_poly.pdbx_strand_id
1 'polypeptide(L)'
;MPDPKNPFDPRAVAVFVDQLHVGYMERGDAKVYHRPIAALPRGELRVPSRQWLRADDQDTWARVTLSLPDSSQLECPNPRPSGCVVLPPGSTIQVTREEEHMPHLEQLLGRYGTEMTLAATLRSLTEVRPRSQVELVAVDIDGEQVGVLSKTQTENFLPLVRKAESSGRALVCRSTLRGNTLKADVALHAVKAHELTEAHLARVFDPT
;
A
#
# COMPACT_ATOMS: atom_id res chain seq x y z
N MET A 1 -9.85 -14.86 -1.31
CA MET A 1 -8.72 -15.64 -0.76
C MET A 1 -8.39 -16.75 -1.75
N PRO A 2 -7.15 -16.88 -2.25
CA PRO A 2 -6.76 -17.94 -3.19
C PRO A 2 -6.96 -19.33 -2.56
N ASP A 3 -7.52 -20.25 -3.33
CA ASP A 3 -7.69 -21.66 -2.96
C ASP A 3 -6.94 -22.55 -3.95
N PRO A 4 -5.62 -22.72 -3.79
CA PRO A 4 -4.81 -23.51 -4.72
C PRO A 4 -5.09 -25.02 -4.64
N LYS A 5 -5.85 -25.47 -3.63
CA LYS A 5 -6.23 -26.89 -3.43
C LYS A 5 -7.59 -27.20 -4.05
N ASN A 6 -8.25 -26.23 -4.69
CA ASN A 6 -9.52 -26.45 -5.34
C ASN A 6 -9.38 -27.51 -6.46
N PRO A 7 -10.23 -28.56 -6.48
CA PRO A 7 -10.10 -29.66 -7.43
C PRO A 7 -10.48 -29.28 -8.87
N PHE A 8 -11.17 -28.16 -9.08
CA PHE A 8 -11.68 -27.75 -10.40
C PHE A 8 -10.83 -26.65 -11.05
N ASP A 9 -10.19 -25.80 -10.26
CA ASP A 9 -9.34 -24.71 -10.75
C ASP A 9 -8.23 -24.38 -9.74
N PRO A 10 -6.95 -24.66 -10.04
CA PRO A 10 -5.85 -24.34 -9.14
C PRO A 10 -5.66 -22.82 -8.95
N ARG A 11 -6.31 -21.99 -9.77
CA ARG A 11 -6.33 -20.53 -9.63
C ARG A 11 -7.59 -20.01 -8.95
N ALA A 12 -8.43 -20.88 -8.39
CA ALA A 12 -9.64 -20.48 -7.70
C ALA A 12 -9.37 -19.41 -6.63
N VAL A 13 -10.28 -18.45 -6.51
CA VAL A 13 -10.29 -17.45 -5.45
C VAL A 13 -11.62 -17.55 -4.73
N ALA A 14 -11.60 -18.12 -3.53
CA ALA A 14 -12.76 -18.23 -2.65
C ALA A 14 -13.16 -16.85 -2.11
N VAL A 15 -14.47 -16.62 -2.05
CA VAL A 15 -15.11 -15.37 -1.60
C VAL A 15 -15.82 -15.64 -0.28
N PHE A 16 -15.56 -14.78 0.70
CA PHE A 16 -16.14 -14.86 2.02
C PHE A 16 -16.89 -13.56 2.35
N VAL A 17 -18.06 -13.69 2.96
CA VAL A 17 -18.87 -12.59 3.49
C VAL A 17 -19.19 -12.94 4.93
N ASP A 18 -18.86 -12.04 5.87
CA ASP A 18 -19.04 -12.28 7.32
C ASP A 18 -18.49 -13.65 7.78
N GLN A 19 -17.31 -14.02 7.25
CA GLN A 19 -16.62 -15.29 7.48
C GLN A 19 -17.29 -16.54 6.90
N LEU A 20 -18.42 -16.40 6.20
CA LEU A 20 -19.09 -17.49 5.50
C LEU A 20 -18.57 -17.58 4.06
N HIS A 21 -18.21 -18.79 3.63
CA HIS A 21 -17.84 -19.05 2.24
C HIS A 21 -19.09 -18.98 1.36
N VAL A 22 -19.15 -17.98 0.47
CA VAL A 22 -20.32 -17.73 -0.41
C VAL A 22 -20.11 -18.21 -1.84
N GLY A 23 -18.90 -18.68 -2.17
CA GLY A 23 -18.56 -19.21 -3.48
C GLY A 23 -17.20 -18.75 -3.98
N TYR A 24 -16.99 -18.85 -5.29
CA TYR A 24 -15.73 -18.52 -5.94
C TYR A 24 -15.89 -17.34 -6.90
N MET A 25 -14.80 -16.58 -7.06
CA MET A 25 -14.65 -15.61 -8.13
C MET A 25 -14.82 -16.29 -9.50
N GLU A 26 -15.36 -15.54 -10.47
CA GLU A 26 -15.46 -15.99 -11.86
C GLU A 26 -14.08 -16.41 -12.40
N ARG A 27 -14.03 -17.45 -13.24
CA ARG A 27 -12.76 -18.10 -13.65
C ARG A 27 -11.83 -17.16 -14.42
N GLY A 28 -12.37 -16.29 -15.27
CA GLY A 28 -11.62 -15.26 -15.97
C GLY A 28 -10.94 -14.30 -15.00
N ASP A 29 -11.72 -13.74 -14.08
CA ASP A 29 -11.20 -12.83 -13.04
C ASP A 29 -10.21 -13.53 -12.10
N ALA A 30 -10.49 -14.77 -11.69
CA ALA A 30 -9.62 -15.55 -10.82
C ALA A 30 -8.21 -15.72 -11.42
N LYS A 31 -8.08 -15.91 -12.74
CA LYS A 31 -6.77 -15.97 -13.40
C LYS A 31 -5.96 -14.69 -13.26
N VAL A 32 -6.62 -13.54 -13.25
CA VAL A 32 -5.99 -12.21 -13.13
C VAL A 32 -5.64 -11.92 -11.67
N TYR A 33 -6.56 -12.18 -10.75
CA TYR A 33 -6.45 -11.77 -9.35
C TYR A 33 -5.78 -12.81 -8.44
N HIS A 34 -5.69 -14.08 -8.81
CA HIS A 34 -5.17 -15.13 -7.93
C HIS A 34 -3.75 -14.82 -7.43
N ARG A 35 -2.81 -14.54 -8.34
CA ARG A 35 -1.41 -14.29 -7.97
C ARG A 35 -1.24 -12.98 -7.18
N PRO A 36 -1.81 -11.83 -7.60
CA PRO A 36 -1.72 -10.61 -6.82
C PRO A 36 -2.32 -10.74 -5.42
N ILE A 37 -3.47 -11.40 -5.26
CA ILE A 37 -4.07 -11.63 -3.94
C ILE A 37 -3.20 -12.60 -3.11
N ALA A 38 -2.65 -13.66 -3.71
CA ALA A 38 -1.76 -14.60 -3.02
C ALA A 38 -0.48 -13.94 -2.48
N ALA A 39 0.01 -12.90 -3.15
CA ALA A 39 1.19 -12.14 -2.73
C ALA A 39 0.92 -11.17 -1.57
N LEU A 40 -0.34 -10.95 -1.19
CA LEU A 40 -0.68 -10.11 -0.03
C LEU A 40 -0.21 -10.79 1.28
N PRO A 41 0.12 -10.03 2.35
CA PRO A 41 0.67 -10.57 3.60
C PRO A 41 -0.14 -11.68 4.29
N ARG A 42 -1.40 -11.90 3.89
CA ARG A 42 -2.28 -12.98 4.39
C ARG A 42 -2.94 -13.79 3.28
N GLY A 43 -2.61 -13.54 2.00
CA GLY A 43 -3.39 -14.09 0.89
C GLY A 43 -4.85 -13.61 0.87
N GLU A 44 -5.15 -12.48 1.52
CA GLU A 44 -6.51 -11.97 1.70
C GLU A 44 -6.64 -10.55 1.13
N LEU A 45 -7.68 -10.35 0.31
CA LEU A 45 -8.10 -9.03 -0.15
C LEU A 45 -9.48 -8.72 0.43
N ARG A 46 -9.58 -7.62 1.19
CA ARG A 46 -10.84 -7.13 1.76
C ARG A 46 -11.37 -5.99 0.89
N VAL A 47 -12.58 -6.15 0.39
CA VAL A 47 -13.24 -5.19 -0.50
C VAL A 47 -14.71 -5.02 -0.12
N PRO A 48 -15.32 -3.86 -0.44
CA PRO A 48 -16.75 -3.72 -0.38
C PRO A 48 -17.44 -4.78 -1.23
N SER A 49 -18.57 -5.28 -0.74
CA SER A 49 -19.44 -6.20 -1.49
C SER A 49 -20.87 -5.67 -1.52
N ARG A 50 -21.57 -5.94 -2.62
CA ARG A 50 -23.02 -5.80 -2.72
C ARG A 50 -23.63 -7.19 -2.79
N GLN A 51 -24.58 -7.45 -1.89
CA GLN A 51 -25.27 -8.72 -1.79
C GLN A 51 -26.70 -8.54 -2.30
N TRP A 52 -27.14 -9.47 -3.13
CA TRP A 52 -28.52 -9.55 -3.58
C TRP A 52 -29.03 -10.96 -3.32
N LEU A 53 -30.18 -11.04 -2.67
CA LEU A 53 -30.84 -12.29 -2.34
C LEU A 53 -32.30 -12.17 -2.74
N ARG A 54 -32.78 -13.18 -3.46
CA ARG A 54 -34.20 -13.42 -3.70
C ARG A 54 -34.48 -14.86 -3.31
N ALA A 55 -35.47 -15.06 -2.46
CA ALA A 55 -35.98 -16.38 -2.13
C ALA A 55 -37.48 -16.42 -2.43
N ASP A 56 -37.95 -17.55 -2.93
CA ASP A 56 -39.35 -17.95 -2.89
C ASP A 56 -39.48 -19.33 -2.21
N ASP A 57 -40.68 -19.90 -2.24
CA ASP A 57 -40.99 -21.16 -1.52
C ASP A 57 -40.24 -22.39 -2.07
N GLN A 58 -39.59 -22.29 -3.23
CA GLN A 58 -38.91 -23.41 -3.89
C GLN A 58 -37.44 -23.13 -4.17
N ASP A 59 -37.08 -21.88 -4.48
CA ASP A 59 -35.76 -21.50 -4.97
C ASP A 59 -35.17 -20.31 -4.21
N THR A 60 -33.84 -20.33 -4.09
CA THR A 60 -33.05 -19.21 -3.56
C THR A 60 -32.00 -18.80 -4.58
N TRP A 61 -32.08 -17.55 -5.01
CA TRP A 61 -31.09 -16.90 -5.87
C TRP A 61 -30.27 -15.90 -5.07
N ALA A 62 -28.97 -16.13 -5.00
CA ALA A 62 -28.03 -15.22 -4.38
C ALA A 62 -27.00 -14.74 -5.41
N ARG A 63 -26.63 -13.46 -5.33
CA ARG A 63 -25.52 -12.87 -6.08
C ARG A 63 -24.71 -11.98 -5.14
N VAL A 64 -23.40 -12.18 -5.16
CA VAL A 64 -22.43 -11.30 -4.51
C VAL A 64 -21.62 -10.60 -5.59
N THR A 65 -21.54 -9.28 -5.53
CA THR A 65 -20.72 -8.45 -6.42
C THR A 65 -19.63 -7.79 -5.59
N LEU A 66 -18.38 -7.92 -6.02
CA LEU A 66 -17.21 -7.37 -5.34
C LEU A 66 -16.71 -6.12 -6.07
N SER A 67 -16.38 -5.08 -5.31
CA SER A 67 -15.72 -3.89 -5.86
C SER A 67 -14.20 -4.04 -5.74
N LEU A 68 -13.58 -4.61 -6.78
CA LEU A 68 -12.14 -4.86 -6.83
C LEU A 68 -11.38 -3.62 -7.34
N PRO A 69 -10.20 -3.29 -6.77
CA PRO A 69 -9.25 -2.40 -7.44
C PRO A 69 -8.66 -3.10 -8.67
N ASP A 70 -8.01 -2.35 -9.56
CA ASP A 70 -7.26 -2.95 -10.67
C ASP A 70 -6.19 -3.91 -10.12
N SER A 71 -5.99 -5.07 -10.78
CA SER A 71 -5.05 -6.09 -10.31
C SER A 71 -3.61 -5.58 -10.20
N SER A 72 -3.19 -4.66 -11.07
CA SER A 72 -1.87 -4.02 -10.99
C SER A 72 -1.68 -3.21 -9.72
N GLN A 73 -2.77 -2.71 -9.12
CA GLN A 73 -2.74 -1.96 -7.86
C GLN A 73 -2.65 -2.87 -6.64
N LEU A 74 -2.77 -4.19 -6.80
CA LEU A 74 -2.53 -5.16 -5.73
C LEU A 74 -1.06 -5.56 -5.64
N GLU A 75 -0.32 -5.40 -6.73
CA GLU A 75 1.10 -5.66 -6.75
C GLU A 75 1.87 -4.45 -6.19
N CYS A 76 2.86 -4.74 -5.36
CA CYS A 76 3.88 -3.79 -4.99
C CYS A 76 5.18 -4.36 -5.58
N PRO A 77 5.59 -3.92 -6.77
CA PRO A 77 6.63 -4.60 -7.53
C PRO A 77 8.02 -4.41 -6.91
N ASN A 78 8.17 -3.44 -6.02
CA ASN A 78 9.42 -3.16 -5.37
C ASN A 78 9.53 -3.82 -3.97
N PRO A 79 10.73 -4.23 -3.56
CA PRO A 79 10.93 -4.95 -2.31
C PRO A 79 10.61 -4.06 -1.10
N ARG A 80 10.03 -4.67 -0.06
CA ARG A 80 9.80 -4.01 1.23
C ARG A 80 10.84 -4.45 2.26
N PRO A 81 11.34 -3.56 3.12
CA PRO A 81 12.21 -3.95 4.23
C PRO A 81 11.55 -5.00 5.14
N SER A 82 12.32 -5.98 5.59
CA SER A 82 11.83 -7.02 6.51
C SER A 82 11.53 -6.41 7.89
N GLY A 83 10.44 -6.85 8.53
CA GLY A 83 10.04 -6.33 9.84
C GLY A 83 9.58 -4.85 9.84
N CYS A 84 9.27 -4.29 8.67
CA CYS A 84 8.78 -2.91 8.56
C CYS A 84 7.41 -2.71 9.21
N VAL A 85 7.18 -1.47 9.62
CA VAL A 85 5.88 -0.98 10.07
C VAL A 85 5.16 -0.41 8.87
N VAL A 86 4.02 -0.98 8.48
CA VAL A 86 3.26 -0.52 7.30
C VAL A 86 2.14 0.42 7.74
N LEU A 87 2.20 1.66 7.28
CA LEU A 87 1.14 2.64 7.51
C LEU A 87 -0.11 2.29 6.68
N PRO A 88 -1.30 2.36 7.28
CA PRO A 88 -2.55 2.25 6.54
C PRO A 88 -2.67 3.35 5.48
N PRO A 89 -3.41 3.10 4.38
CA PRO A 89 -3.67 4.12 3.38
C PRO A 89 -4.51 5.26 3.99
N GLY A 90 -4.15 6.49 3.66
CA GLY A 90 -4.85 7.70 4.09
C GLY A 90 -4.89 8.74 2.98
N SER A 91 -4.94 10.02 3.35
CA SER A 91 -4.92 11.11 2.38
C SER A 91 -3.65 11.10 1.53
N THR A 92 -3.78 11.54 0.28
CA THR A 92 -2.63 11.71 -0.61
C THR A 92 -1.75 12.87 -0.16
N ILE A 93 -0.45 12.63 -0.05
CA ILE A 93 0.58 13.58 0.39
C ILE A 93 1.60 13.70 -0.72
N GLN A 94 1.75 14.90 -1.28
CA GLN A 94 2.78 15.14 -2.30
C GLN A 94 4.16 15.18 -1.65
N VAL A 95 5.10 14.47 -2.27
CA VAL A 95 6.52 14.64 -1.97
C VAL A 95 6.98 15.99 -2.54
N THR A 96 8.09 16.49 -2.05
CA THR A 96 8.72 17.72 -2.54
C THR A 96 10.19 17.47 -2.81
N ARG A 97 10.79 18.30 -3.68
CA ARG A 97 12.20 18.21 -4.09
C ARG A 97 12.51 16.93 -4.89
N GLU A 98 11.53 16.35 -5.55
CA GLU A 98 11.73 15.24 -6.48
C GLU A 98 12.70 15.61 -7.61
N GLU A 99 12.73 16.89 -8.01
CA GLU A 99 13.65 17.41 -9.01
C GLU A 99 15.13 17.23 -8.64
N GLU A 100 15.46 17.19 -7.34
CA GLU A 100 16.82 16.96 -6.83
C GLU A 100 17.24 15.48 -6.99
N HIS A 101 16.28 14.59 -7.27
CA HIS A 101 16.45 13.14 -7.32
C HIS A 101 16.01 12.52 -8.66
N MET A 102 15.91 13.34 -9.73
CA MET A 102 15.50 12.89 -11.07
C MET A 102 16.29 11.68 -11.61
N PRO A 103 17.63 11.58 -11.45
CA PRO A 103 18.37 10.42 -11.95
C PRO A 103 17.88 9.08 -11.38
N HIS A 104 17.49 9.04 -10.10
CA HIS A 104 16.94 7.84 -9.47
C HIS A 104 15.48 7.61 -9.91
N LEU A 105 14.69 8.67 -9.97
CA LEU A 105 13.29 8.59 -10.43
C LEU A 105 13.19 8.07 -11.87
N GLU A 106 14.08 8.48 -12.76
CA GLU A 106 14.17 7.95 -14.13
C GLU A 106 14.46 6.44 -14.15
N GLN A 107 15.36 5.96 -13.30
CA GLN A 107 15.63 4.52 -13.16
C GLN A 107 14.39 3.77 -12.67
N LEU A 108 13.68 4.31 -11.68
CA LEU A 108 12.45 3.71 -11.18
C LEU A 108 11.36 3.66 -12.26
N LEU A 109 11.18 4.73 -13.03
CA LEU A 109 10.23 4.79 -14.16
C LEU A 109 10.60 3.80 -15.26
N GLY A 110 11.89 3.67 -15.58
CA GLY A 110 12.38 2.69 -16.56
C GLY A 110 12.21 1.24 -16.09
N ARG A 111 12.30 1.00 -14.77
CA ARG A 111 12.20 -0.33 -14.18
C ARG A 111 10.76 -0.79 -13.96
N TYR A 112 9.90 0.08 -13.43
CA TYR A 112 8.56 -0.27 -12.98
C TYR A 112 7.44 0.26 -13.89
N GLY A 113 7.75 1.19 -14.79
CA GLY A 113 6.80 1.82 -15.69
C GLY A 113 6.49 3.28 -15.30
N THR A 114 5.76 3.96 -16.18
CA THR A 114 5.50 5.41 -16.09
C THR A 114 4.40 5.78 -15.09
N GLU A 115 3.60 4.81 -14.64
CA GLU A 115 2.59 4.98 -13.60
C GLU A 115 2.48 3.68 -12.80
N MET A 116 2.91 3.71 -11.53
CA MET A 116 2.97 2.51 -10.70
C MET A 116 2.76 2.84 -9.21
N THR A 117 2.23 1.86 -8.47
CA THR A 117 2.15 1.92 -7.01
C THR A 117 3.34 1.20 -6.39
N LEU A 118 4.11 1.89 -5.56
CA LEU A 118 5.33 1.39 -4.92
C LEU A 118 5.22 1.45 -3.39
N ALA A 119 6.14 0.78 -2.70
CA ALA A 119 6.39 0.98 -1.29
C ALA A 119 7.47 2.06 -1.13
N ALA A 120 7.14 3.10 -0.36
CA ALA A 120 8.08 4.13 0.05
C ALA A 120 8.41 3.98 1.54
N THR A 121 9.68 4.18 1.88
CA THR A 121 10.18 4.20 3.26
C THR A 121 10.31 5.64 3.73
N LEU A 122 9.89 5.90 4.97
CA LEU A 122 10.00 7.20 5.61
C LEU A 122 11.13 7.17 6.64
N ARG A 123 12.01 8.16 6.56
CA ARG A 123 13.24 8.27 7.35
C ARG A 123 13.38 9.67 7.94
N SER A 124 13.91 9.80 9.15
CA SER A 124 14.27 11.10 9.70
C SER A 124 15.52 11.65 9.00
N LEU A 125 15.50 12.92 8.62
CA LEU A 125 16.61 13.60 7.97
C LEU A 125 16.88 14.93 8.68
N THR A 126 18.11 15.14 9.13
CA THR A 126 18.53 16.44 9.66
C THR A 126 19.30 17.20 8.59
N GLU A 127 18.71 18.28 8.08
CA GLU A 127 19.34 19.17 7.12
C GLU A 127 20.09 20.29 7.88
N VAL A 128 21.42 20.32 7.75
CA VAL A 128 22.24 21.38 8.34
C VAL A 128 22.25 22.58 7.40
N ARG A 129 21.76 23.72 7.88
CA ARG A 129 21.80 25.02 7.20
C ARG A 129 22.87 25.91 7.82
N PRO A 130 23.36 26.95 7.11
CA PRO A 130 24.42 27.83 7.61
C PRO A 130 24.15 28.48 8.97
N ARG A 131 22.89 28.59 9.40
CA ARG A 131 22.47 29.22 10.68
C ARG A 131 21.49 28.40 11.50
N SER A 132 21.13 27.19 11.08
CA SER A 132 20.13 26.36 11.77
C SER A 132 20.22 24.89 11.36
N GLN A 133 19.55 24.02 12.11
CA GLN A 133 19.29 22.65 11.69
C GLN A 133 17.77 22.49 11.55
N VAL A 134 17.34 21.79 10.51
CA VAL A 134 15.93 21.50 10.26
C VAL A 134 15.76 19.99 10.14
N GLU A 135 14.90 19.43 10.97
CA GLU A 135 14.47 18.05 10.79
C GLU A 135 13.37 17.98 9.74
N LEU A 136 13.52 17.00 8.86
CA LEU A 136 12.62 16.68 7.76
C LEU A 136 12.33 15.18 7.77
N VAL A 137 11.27 14.79 7.09
CA VAL A 137 11.04 13.38 6.75
C VAL A 137 11.47 13.18 5.30
N ALA A 138 12.51 12.38 5.10
CA ALA A 138 12.94 11.91 3.79
C ALA A 138 12.06 10.73 3.34
N VAL A 139 11.85 10.67 2.03
CA VAL A 139 11.11 9.61 1.36
C VAL A 139 12.08 8.83 0.48
N ASP A 140 12.17 7.53 0.73
CA ASP A 140 13.05 6.63 0.01
C ASP A 140 12.24 5.59 -0.76
N ILE A 141 12.64 5.31 -1.99
CA ILE A 141 12.14 4.20 -2.79
C ILE A 141 13.34 3.38 -3.22
N ASP A 142 13.28 2.06 -3.03
CA ASP A 142 14.39 1.12 -3.30
C ASP A 142 15.68 1.46 -2.54
N GLY A 143 15.55 2.10 -1.38
CA GLY A 143 16.67 2.44 -0.49
C GLY A 143 17.40 3.75 -0.83
N GLU A 144 16.92 4.49 -1.83
CA GLU A 144 17.48 5.78 -2.21
C GLU A 144 16.42 6.88 -2.15
N GLN A 145 16.86 8.09 -1.77
CA GLN A 145 16.00 9.23 -1.56
C GLN A 145 15.37 9.70 -2.87
N VAL A 146 14.06 9.88 -2.85
CA VAL A 146 13.29 10.45 -3.97
C VAL A 146 12.76 11.84 -3.67
N GLY A 147 12.87 12.30 -2.42
CA GLY A 147 12.49 13.65 -2.01
C GLY A 147 12.26 13.73 -0.50
N VAL A 148 11.60 14.81 -0.09
CA VAL A 148 11.26 15.09 1.32
C VAL A 148 9.81 15.52 1.45
N LEU A 149 9.24 15.34 2.65
CA LEU A 149 7.93 15.89 2.97
C LEU A 149 8.02 17.39 3.23
N SER A 150 6.96 18.13 2.88
CA SER A 150 6.85 19.55 3.24
C SER A 150 6.90 19.74 4.75
N LYS A 151 7.23 20.95 5.23
CA LYS A 151 7.36 21.24 6.66
C LYS A 151 6.15 20.79 7.49
N THR A 152 4.94 21.12 7.02
CA THR A 152 3.70 20.74 7.68
C THR A 152 3.49 19.22 7.71
N GLN A 153 3.88 18.51 6.66
CA GLN A 153 3.77 17.05 6.63
C GLN A 153 4.85 16.39 7.49
N THR A 154 6.07 16.94 7.50
CA THR A 154 7.13 16.52 8.42
C THR A 154 6.66 16.56 9.87
N GLU A 155 6.04 17.65 10.33
CA GLU A 155 5.50 17.75 11.70
C GLU A 155 4.46 16.65 12.01
N ASN A 156 3.66 16.24 11.01
CA ASN A 156 2.65 15.19 11.14
C ASN A 156 3.23 13.76 11.13
N PHE A 157 4.38 13.51 10.49
CA PHE A 157 4.92 12.16 10.30
C PHE A 157 6.14 11.86 11.17
N LEU A 158 6.90 12.88 11.58
CA LEU A 158 8.13 12.73 12.36
C LEU A 158 7.94 11.91 13.67
N PRO A 159 6.84 12.05 14.43
CA PRO A 159 6.61 11.20 15.60
C PRO A 159 6.51 9.71 15.29
N LEU A 160 5.86 9.35 14.16
CA LEU A 160 5.72 7.96 13.73
C LEU A 160 7.05 7.39 13.24
N VAL A 161 7.79 8.19 12.47
CA VAL A 161 9.12 7.83 11.97
C VAL A 161 10.07 7.54 13.12
N ARG A 162 10.15 8.45 14.10
CA ARG A 162 10.99 8.28 15.29
C ARG A 162 10.62 7.04 16.10
N LYS A 163 9.33 6.75 16.25
CA LYS A 163 8.87 5.55 16.96
C LYS A 163 9.27 4.25 16.24
N ALA A 164 9.25 4.26 14.90
CA ALA A 164 9.68 3.12 14.10
C ALA A 164 11.21 2.94 14.20
N GLU A 165 11.96 4.02 14.01
CA GLU A 165 13.43 4.05 14.10
C GLU A 165 13.92 3.65 15.49
N SER A 166 13.29 4.11 16.57
CA SER A 166 13.65 3.73 17.95
C SER A 166 13.43 2.23 18.22
N SER A 167 12.56 1.59 17.44
CA SER A 167 12.33 0.14 17.48
C SER A 167 13.21 -0.63 16.49
N GLY A 168 14.13 0.03 15.78
CA GLY A 168 14.96 -0.57 14.74
C GLY A 168 14.18 -0.99 13.48
N ARG A 169 12.99 -0.41 13.24
CA ARG A 169 12.09 -0.78 12.15
C ARG A 169 11.94 0.36 11.16
N ALA A 170 11.85 0.02 9.87
CA ALA A 170 11.54 0.97 8.82
C ALA A 170 10.04 1.28 8.79
N LEU A 171 9.66 2.56 8.66
CA LEU A 171 8.28 2.96 8.44
C LEU A 171 7.99 2.99 6.94
N VAL A 172 7.03 2.20 6.49
CA VAL A 172 6.71 2.03 5.06
C VAL A 172 5.27 2.46 4.80
N CYS A 173 5.04 3.11 3.67
CA CYS A 173 3.69 3.44 3.20
C CYS A 173 3.57 3.17 1.70
N ARG A 174 2.33 3.18 1.21
CA ARG A 174 2.05 3.10 -0.22
C ARG A 174 2.37 4.45 -0.87
N SER A 175 3.01 4.43 -2.02
CA SER A 175 3.22 5.59 -2.87
C SER A 175 2.78 5.34 -4.29
N THR A 176 2.47 6.40 -5.02
CA THR A 176 2.27 6.40 -6.47
C THR A 176 3.44 7.16 -7.09
N LEU A 177 4.13 6.51 -8.02
CA LEU A 177 5.10 7.10 -8.92
C LEU A 177 4.41 7.35 -10.26
N ARG A 178 4.41 8.58 -10.73
CA ARG A 178 3.93 8.93 -12.08
C ARG A 178 4.94 9.86 -12.74
N GLY A 179 5.31 9.60 -13.98
CA GLY A 179 6.22 10.50 -14.67
C GLY A 179 6.75 10.01 -16.00
N ASN A 180 7.68 10.79 -16.51
CA ASN A 180 8.50 10.53 -17.68
C ASN A 180 9.93 11.04 -17.45
N THR A 181 10.75 11.03 -18.50
CA THR A 181 12.15 11.49 -18.45
C THR A 181 12.33 12.99 -18.21
N LEU A 182 11.26 13.80 -18.22
CA LEU A 182 11.33 15.24 -17.96
C LEU A 182 10.83 15.60 -16.56
N LYS A 183 9.89 14.83 -16.03
CA LYS A 183 9.27 15.08 -14.74
C LYS A 183 8.76 13.79 -14.13
N ALA A 184 9.06 13.59 -12.85
CA ALA A 184 8.52 12.53 -12.04
C ALA A 184 7.87 13.12 -10.78
N ASP A 185 6.68 12.66 -10.47
CA ASP A 185 5.89 13.03 -9.30
C ASP A 185 5.74 11.79 -8.41
N VAL A 186 5.97 11.98 -7.10
CA VAL A 186 5.76 10.93 -6.10
C VAL A 186 4.72 11.41 -5.09
N ALA A 187 3.68 10.59 -4.90
CA ALA A 187 2.64 10.88 -3.93
C ALA A 187 2.50 9.72 -2.94
N LEU A 188 2.51 10.01 -1.64
CA LEU A 188 2.29 9.02 -0.59
C LEU A 188 0.81 8.89 -0.26
N HIS A 189 0.38 7.70 0.14
CA HIS A 189 -0.96 7.41 0.64
C HIS A 189 -0.84 6.84 2.04
N ALA A 190 -0.95 7.71 3.03
CA ALA A 190 -0.71 7.35 4.43
C ALA A 190 -1.62 8.12 5.38
N VAL A 191 -2.06 7.45 6.44
CA VAL A 191 -2.75 8.10 7.57
C VAL A 191 -1.74 8.91 8.38
N LYS A 192 -2.11 10.14 8.77
CA LYS A 192 -1.26 11.03 9.56
C LYS A 192 -1.23 10.60 11.03
N ALA A 193 -0.21 11.01 11.79
CA ALA A 193 -0.09 10.62 13.20
C ALA A 193 -1.32 10.97 14.05
N HIS A 194 -1.90 12.16 13.84
CA HIS A 194 -3.06 12.62 14.60
C HIS A 194 -4.39 11.95 14.19
N GLU A 195 -4.42 11.24 13.06
CA GLU A 195 -5.59 10.52 12.56
C GLU A 195 -5.60 9.05 13.04
N LEU A 196 -4.49 8.56 13.60
CA LEU A 196 -4.38 7.20 14.13
C LEU A 196 -4.84 7.15 15.58
N THR A 197 -5.87 6.35 15.86
CA THR A 197 -6.25 6.01 17.24
C THR A 197 -5.17 5.15 17.90
N GLU A 198 -5.12 5.14 19.23
CA GLU A 198 -4.16 4.35 20.00
C GLU A 198 -4.25 2.84 19.66
N ALA A 199 -5.47 2.33 19.46
CA ALA A 199 -5.71 0.96 19.02
C ALA A 199 -5.14 0.68 17.60
N HIS A 200 -5.19 1.65 16.69
CA HIS A 200 -4.56 1.51 15.37
C HIS A 200 -3.03 1.56 15.47
N LEU A 201 -2.48 2.44 16.32
CA LEU A 201 -1.03 2.49 16.56
C LEU A 201 -0.51 1.18 17.12
N ALA A 202 -1.20 0.57 18.09
CA ALA A 202 -0.81 -0.73 18.64
C ALA A 202 -0.79 -1.81 17.55
N ARG A 203 -1.81 -1.88 16.70
CA ARG A 203 -1.85 -2.87 15.60
C ARG A 203 -0.77 -2.69 14.54
N VAL A 204 -0.42 -1.44 14.24
CA VAL A 204 0.56 -1.09 13.21
C VAL A 204 1.98 -1.40 13.70
N PHE A 205 2.28 -1.10 14.97
CA PHE A 205 3.61 -1.32 15.55
C PHE A 205 3.77 -2.70 16.20
N ASP A 206 2.69 -3.37 16.61
CA ASP A 206 2.72 -4.70 17.22
C ASP A 206 1.71 -5.63 16.54
N PRO A 207 2.01 -6.11 15.31
CA PRO A 207 1.15 -7.05 14.62
C PRO A 207 1.30 -8.43 15.27
N THR A 208 0.48 -8.71 16.30
CA THR A 208 0.22 -10.08 16.77
C THR A 208 -0.31 -10.98 15.65
#